data_AF-M5PSD9-F1
#
_entry.id   AF-M5PSD9-F1
#
_cell.length_a   1.000
_cell.length_b   1.000
_cell.length_c   1.000
_cell.angle_alpha   90.00
_cell.angle_beta   90.00
_cell.angle_gamma   90.00
#
_symmetry.space_group_name_H-M   'P 1'
#
loop_
_entity.id
_entity.type
_entity.pdbx_description
1 polymer ?
#
loop_
_entity_poly.entity_id
_entity_poly.type
_entity_poly.pdbx_seq_one_letter_code
_entity_poly.pdbx_strand_id
1 'polypeptide(L)'
;MESKKKTQEEICQVFRFEQWLRFYFVEERDDKLFLNVPGERLEEIKTAYPHLLELANMANGGEIDYQKSCDMVCAYVGAHIDGPKSSTALVSTILDSKGYQIEMYLFGLWIKGHEDFLDEDIRPFSEWEELYSGWRATEQVADYAKKLMESSPMATSADGNKTVH
;
A
#
# COMPACT_ATOMS: atom_id res chain seq x y z
N MET A 1 -16.24 -13.52 10.14
CA MET A 1 -14.77 -13.74 10.05
C MET A 1 -14.28 -13.61 8.61
N GLU A 2 -15.01 -14.15 7.64
CA GLU A 2 -14.71 -14.04 6.20
C GLU A 2 -14.76 -12.59 5.67
N SER A 3 -15.77 -11.81 6.06
CA SER A 3 -15.87 -10.38 5.70
C SER A 3 -14.69 -9.54 6.23
N LYS A 4 -14.20 -9.77 7.45
CA LYS A 4 -13.05 -9.01 7.99
C LYS A 4 -11.76 -9.27 7.20
N LYS A 5 -11.47 -10.54 6.87
CA LYS A 5 -10.26 -10.88 6.09
C LYS A 5 -10.33 -10.30 4.68
N LYS A 6 -11.50 -10.35 4.04
CA LYS A 6 -11.72 -9.73 2.74
C LYS A 6 -11.49 -8.22 2.78
N THR A 7 -12.09 -7.52 3.75
CA THR A 7 -11.89 -6.06 3.90
C THR A 7 -10.43 -5.71 4.20
N GLN A 8 -9.73 -6.53 5.00
CA GLN A 8 -8.30 -6.33 5.23
C GLN A 8 -7.51 -6.46 3.92
N GLU A 9 -7.80 -7.46 3.09
CA GLU A 9 -7.12 -7.61 1.81
C GLU A 9 -7.41 -6.45 0.85
N GLU A 10 -8.66 -5.98 0.79
CA GLU A 10 -9.05 -4.81 0.00
C GLU A 10 -8.25 -3.57 0.42
N ILE A 11 -8.10 -3.35 1.73
CA ILE A 11 -7.28 -2.26 2.27
C ILE A 11 -5.80 -2.47 1.89
N CYS A 12 -5.24 -3.66 2.12
CA CYS A 12 -3.84 -3.94 1.77
C CYS A 12 -3.57 -3.72 0.27
N GLN A 13 -4.47 -4.15 -0.61
CA GLN A 13 -4.34 -3.95 -2.05
C GLN A 13 -4.31 -2.46 -2.41
N VAL A 14 -5.13 -1.62 -1.75
CA VAL A 14 -5.10 -0.16 -1.93
C VAL A 14 -3.72 0.40 -1.61
N PHE A 15 -3.11 -0.01 -0.49
CA PHE A 15 -1.76 0.43 -0.12
C PHE A 15 -0.69 -0.05 -1.12
N ARG A 16 -0.77 -1.31 -1.57
CA ARG A 16 0.18 -1.84 -2.57
C ARG A 16 0.04 -1.13 -3.91
N PHE A 17 -1.19 -0.84 -4.33
CA PHE A 17 -1.46 -0.10 -5.56
C PHE A 17 -0.95 1.34 -5.50
N GLU A 18 -1.18 2.03 -4.38
CA GLU A 18 -0.67 3.39 -4.20
C GLU A 18 0.87 3.43 -4.18
N GLN A 19 1.51 2.44 -3.55
CA GLN A 19 2.96 2.30 -3.59
C GLN A 19 3.47 2.01 -5.01
N TRP A 20 2.77 1.19 -5.80
CA TRP A 20 3.08 0.93 -7.21
C TRP A 20 3.00 2.22 -8.04
N LEU A 21 1.97 3.05 -7.81
CA LEU A 21 1.85 4.34 -8.47
C LEU A 21 3.06 5.24 -8.17
N ARG A 22 3.42 5.35 -6.88
CA ARG A 22 4.56 6.16 -6.45
C ARG A 22 5.90 5.64 -6.93
N PHE A 23 6.04 4.32 -7.06
CA PHE A 23 7.28 3.71 -7.51
C PHE A 23 7.57 4.04 -8.98
N TYR A 24 6.57 3.93 -9.86
CA TYR A 24 6.81 4.07 -11.31
C TYR A 24 6.50 5.43 -11.90
N PHE A 25 5.61 6.21 -11.29
CA PHE A 25 5.04 7.39 -11.95
C PHE A 25 5.32 8.70 -11.21
N VAL A 26 6.24 8.70 -10.25
CA VAL A 26 6.71 9.94 -9.62
C VAL A 26 7.70 10.64 -10.53
N GLU A 27 7.46 11.91 -10.77
CA GLU A 27 8.33 12.82 -11.50
C GLU A 27 8.67 14.03 -10.63
N GLU A 28 9.91 14.48 -10.70
CA GLU A 28 10.35 15.72 -10.06
C GLU A 28 10.15 16.92 -11.00
N ARG A 29 9.49 17.96 -10.50
CA ARG A 29 9.23 19.24 -11.19
C ARG A 29 9.37 20.37 -10.19
N ASP A 30 10.26 21.33 -10.45
CA ASP A 30 10.47 22.51 -9.58
C ASP A 30 10.63 22.15 -8.08
N ASP A 31 11.56 21.21 -7.78
CA ASP A 31 11.85 20.70 -6.43
C ASP A 31 10.66 20.04 -5.71
N LYS A 32 9.66 19.60 -6.47
CA LYS A 32 8.44 18.94 -5.97
C LYS A 32 8.18 17.65 -6.73
N LEU A 33 7.59 16.69 -6.05
CA LEU A 33 7.21 15.41 -6.64
C LEU A 33 5.77 15.46 -7.12
N PHE A 34 5.51 14.91 -8.30
CA PHE A 34 4.18 14.79 -8.89
C PHE A 34 3.96 13.37 -9.41
N LEU A 35 2.73 12.89 -9.34
CA LEU A 35 2.36 11.65 -10.02
C LEU A 35 1.92 11.94 -11.46
N ASN A 36 2.43 11.16 -12.41
CA ASN A 36 2.10 11.25 -13.83
C ASN A 36 1.86 9.85 -14.42
N VAL A 37 0.64 9.36 -14.29
CA VAL A 37 0.24 8.05 -14.79
C VAL A 37 -0.11 8.16 -16.28
N PRO A 38 0.59 7.46 -17.19
CA PRO A 38 0.31 7.51 -18.61
C PRO A 38 -1.12 7.02 -18.93
N GLY A 39 -1.74 7.59 -19.96
CA GLY A 39 -3.12 7.26 -20.34
C GLY A 39 -3.33 5.76 -20.66
N GLU A 40 -2.34 5.12 -21.27
CA GLU A 40 -2.37 3.66 -21.49
C GLU A 40 -2.47 2.86 -20.19
N ARG A 41 -1.76 3.29 -19.13
CA ARG A 41 -1.80 2.63 -17.82
C ARG A 41 -3.14 2.87 -17.13
N LEU A 42 -3.73 4.05 -17.27
CA LEU A 42 -5.08 4.32 -16.76
C LEU A 42 -6.13 3.43 -17.42
N GLU A 43 -6.04 3.16 -18.73
CA GLU A 43 -6.97 2.24 -19.41
C GLU A 43 -6.74 0.78 -19.01
N GLU A 44 -5.50 0.36 -18.76
CA GLU A 44 -5.19 -0.95 -18.17
C GLU A 44 -5.80 -1.09 -16.77
N ILE A 45 -5.60 -0.10 -15.90
CA ILE A 45 -6.18 -0.06 -14.54
C ILE A 45 -7.71 -0.13 -14.62
N LYS A 46 -8.33 0.66 -15.48
CA LYS A 46 -9.78 0.65 -15.69
C LYS A 46 -10.32 -0.71 -16.12
N THR A 47 -9.54 -1.46 -16.90
CA THR A 47 -9.94 -2.78 -17.39
C THR A 47 -9.71 -3.87 -16.34
N ALA A 48 -8.53 -3.91 -15.72
CA ALA A 48 -8.14 -4.99 -14.80
C ALA A 48 -8.55 -4.74 -13.35
N TYR A 49 -8.56 -3.48 -12.91
CA TYR A 49 -8.81 -3.03 -11.54
C TYR A 49 -9.77 -1.84 -11.51
N PRO A 50 -11.00 -1.97 -12.05
CA PRO A 50 -11.93 -0.84 -12.16
C PRO A 50 -12.25 -0.17 -10.83
N HIS A 51 -12.18 -0.91 -9.72
CA HIS A 51 -12.33 -0.34 -8.37
C HIS A 51 -11.21 0.64 -8.04
N LEU A 52 -9.96 0.35 -8.39
CA LEU A 52 -8.80 1.21 -8.07
C LEU A 52 -8.63 2.42 -9.00
N LEU A 53 -9.42 2.51 -10.07
CA LEU A 53 -9.29 3.60 -11.04
C LEU A 53 -9.47 4.98 -10.41
N GLU A 54 -10.39 5.12 -9.45
CA GLU A 54 -10.61 6.40 -8.78
C GLU A 54 -9.38 6.83 -7.98
N LEU A 55 -8.69 5.90 -7.30
CA LEU A 55 -7.45 6.20 -6.60
C LEU A 55 -6.36 6.69 -7.55
N ALA A 56 -6.20 6.05 -8.72
CA ALA A 56 -5.26 6.51 -9.74
C ALA A 56 -5.60 7.92 -10.25
N ASN A 57 -6.89 8.22 -10.45
CA ASN A 57 -7.34 9.54 -10.88
C ASN A 57 -7.16 10.62 -9.79
N MET A 58 -7.35 10.28 -8.52
CA MET A 58 -7.08 11.19 -7.39
C MET A 58 -5.60 11.56 -7.33
N ALA A 59 -4.72 10.60 -7.65
CA ALA A 59 -3.28 10.76 -7.59
C ALA A 59 -2.71 11.50 -8.80
N ASN A 60 -3.22 11.21 -9.99
CA ASN A 60 -2.63 11.64 -11.25
C ASN A 60 -2.64 13.17 -11.44
N GLY A 61 -1.48 13.72 -11.80
CA GLY A 61 -1.26 15.16 -11.96
C GLY A 61 -1.12 15.93 -10.65
N GLY A 62 -1.32 15.28 -9.50
CA GLY A 62 -1.21 15.89 -8.17
C GLY A 62 0.24 15.92 -7.67
N GLU A 63 0.56 16.97 -6.89
CA GLU A 63 1.78 16.98 -6.07
C GLU A 63 1.67 15.87 -5.03
N ILE A 64 2.76 15.14 -4.79
CA ILE A 64 2.80 14.03 -3.83
C ILE A 64 3.92 14.27 -2.82
N ASP A 65 3.59 14.00 -1.56
CA ASP A 65 4.56 13.84 -0.47
C ASP A 65 4.00 12.75 0.46
N TYR A 66 4.72 12.47 1.55
CA TYR A 66 4.31 11.44 2.51
C TYR A 66 2.91 11.69 3.07
N GLN A 67 2.58 12.94 3.44
CA GLN A 67 1.30 13.27 4.04
C GLN A 67 0.17 13.15 3.01
N LYS A 68 0.38 13.68 1.80
CA LYS A 68 -0.60 13.60 0.71
C LYS A 68 -0.88 12.16 0.29
N SER A 69 0.14 11.31 0.26
CA SER A 69 0.00 9.87 0.00
C SER A 69 -0.90 9.22 1.06
N CYS A 70 -0.63 9.48 2.34
CA CYS A 70 -1.44 8.96 3.44
C CYS A 70 -2.89 9.47 3.40
N ASP A 71 -3.08 10.77 3.19
CA ASP A 71 -4.40 11.41 3.10
C ASP A 71 -5.23 10.85 1.95
N MET A 72 -4.60 10.66 0.78
CA MET A 72 -5.25 10.10 -0.41
C MET A 72 -5.72 8.67 -0.18
N VAL A 73 -4.88 7.82 0.39
CA VAL A 73 -5.26 6.44 0.73
C VAL A 73 -6.39 6.44 1.76
N CYS A 74 -6.29 7.25 2.81
CA CYS A 74 -7.34 7.34 3.84
C CYS A 74 -8.67 7.83 3.27
N ALA A 75 -8.64 8.85 2.40
CA ALA A 75 -9.84 9.35 1.72
C ALA A 75 -10.48 8.28 0.83
N TYR A 76 -9.68 7.57 0.04
CA TYR A 76 -10.17 6.49 -0.81
C TYR A 76 -10.76 5.33 0.01
N VAL A 77 -10.05 4.85 1.03
CA VAL A 77 -10.53 3.79 1.93
C VAL A 77 -11.83 4.24 2.62
N GLY A 78 -11.89 5.49 3.10
CA GLY A 78 -13.07 6.07 3.74
C GLY A 78 -14.30 6.11 2.81
N ALA A 79 -14.10 6.48 1.55
CA ALA A 79 -15.19 6.61 0.57
C ALA A 79 -15.69 5.26 0.05
N HIS A 80 -14.79 4.30 -0.20
CA HIS A 80 -15.10 3.09 -0.98
C HIS A 80 -15.18 1.81 -0.15
N ILE A 81 -14.45 1.74 0.96
CA ILE A 81 -14.36 0.54 1.80
C ILE A 81 -15.09 0.76 3.13
N ASP A 82 -14.95 1.95 3.71
CA ASP A 82 -15.57 2.35 4.97
C ASP A 82 -16.98 2.95 4.78
N GLY A 83 -17.42 3.17 3.54
CA GLY A 83 -18.75 3.67 3.19
C GLY A 83 -19.89 2.86 3.83
N PRO A 84 -21.17 3.28 3.71
CA PRO A 84 -22.29 2.96 4.61
C PRO A 84 -22.63 1.47 4.86
N LYS A 85 -21.95 0.54 4.17
CA LYS A 85 -22.05 -0.92 4.32
C LYS A 85 -21.03 -1.51 5.31
N SER A 86 -19.94 -0.81 5.61
CA SER A 86 -18.96 -1.16 6.64
C SER A 86 -19.13 -0.21 7.82
N SER A 87 -19.16 -0.71 9.05
CA SER A 87 -19.08 0.19 10.21
C SER A 87 -17.67 0.78 10.26
N THR A 88 -17.49 2.10 10.38
CA THR A 88 -16.20 2.79 10.62
C THR A 88 -15.31 2.10 11.68
N ALA A 89 -15.95 1.42 12.65
CA ALA A 89 -15.27 0.59 13.64
C ALA A 89 -14.48 -0.60 13.03
N LEU A 90 -14.92 -1.18 11.92
CA LEU A 90 -14.29 -2.33 11.27
C LEU A 90 -12.98 -1.94 10.60
N VAL A 91 -12.96 -0.85 9.82
CA VAL A 91 -11.74 -0.37 9.16
C VAL A 91 -10.70 0.03 10.19
N SER A 92 -11.06 0.83 11.21
CA SER A 92 -10.15 1.14 12.32
C SER A 92 -9.64 -0.13 13.01
N THR A 93 -10.51 -1.10 13.33
CA THR A 93 -10.11 -2.39 13.92
C THR A 93 -9.15 -3.18 13.03
N ILE A 94 -9.23 -3.03 11.70
CA ILE A 94 -8.32 -3.68 10.75
C ILE A 94 -6.97 -2.96 10.73
N LEU A 95 -6.96 -1.64 10.61
CA LEU A 95 -5.73 -0.84 10.60
C LEU A 95 -4.92 -1.00 11.90
N ASP A 96 -5.61 -1.13 13.04
CA ASP A 96 -5.00 -1.41 14.34
C ASP A 96 -4.63 -2.89 14.54
N SER A 97 -5.01 -3.77 13.59
CA SER A 97 -4.75 -5.19 13.73
C SER A 97 -3.29 -5.53 13.45
N LYS A 98 -2.75 -6.42 14.29
CA LYS A 98 -1.42 -6.99 14.09
C LYS A 98 -1.23 -7.66 12.73
N GLY A 99 -2.29 -8.29 12.21
CA GLY A 99 -2.26 -8.92 10.89
C GLY A 99 -2.01 -7.92 9.76
N TYR A 100 -2.71 -6.78 9.79
CA TYR A 100 -2.49 -5.69 8.84
C TYR A 100 -1.08 -5.07 9.00
N GLN A 101 -0.64 -4.80 10.23
CA GLN A 101 0.68 -4.23 10.48
C GLN A 101 1.83 -5.11 9.98
N ILE A 102 1.72 -6.43 10.18
CA ILE A 102 2.69 -7.40 9.64
C ILE A 102 2.64 -7.42 8.12
N GLU A 103 1.44 -7.37 7.52
CA GLU A 103 1.30 -7.34 6.07
C GLU A 103 1.98 -6.11 5.45
N MET A 104 1.78 -4.92 6.02
CA MET A 104 2.45 -3.70 5.58
C MET A 104 3.97 -3.76 5.77
N TYR A 105 4.42 -4.33 6.90
CA TYR A 105 5.84 -4.53 7.16
C TYR A 105 6.49 -5.47 6.13
N LEU A 106 5.85 -6.60 5.84
CA LEU A 106 6.34 -7.60 4.88
C LEU A 106 6.36 -7.04 3.46
N PHE A 107 5.32 -6.29 3.06
CA PHE A 107 5.31 -5.60 1.77
C PHE A 107 6.44 -4.58 1.67
N GLY A 108 6.65 -3.75 2.70
CA GLY A 108 7.78 -2.81 2.72
C GLY A 108 9.15 -3.50 2.69
N LEU A 109 9.29 -4.67 3.32
CA LEU A 109 10.49 -5.48 3.25
C LEU A 109 10.69 -6.06 1.84
N TRP A 110 9.62 -6.51 1.19
CA TRP A 110 9.66 -7.00 -0.18
C TRP A 110 10.12 -5.92 -1.15
N ILE A 111 9.54 -4.71 -1.09
CA ILE A 111 9.95 -3.58 -1.94
C ILE A 111 11.45 -3.31 -1.80
N LYS A 112 11.95 -3.13 -0.56
CA LYS A 112 13.37 -2.86 -0.31
C LYS A 112 14.30 -3.99 -0.78
N GLY A 113 13.83 -5.23 -0.74
CA GLY A 113 14.61 -6.39 -1.17
C GLY A 113 14.64 -6.60 -2.68
N HIS A 114 13.73 -5.96 -3.43
CA HIS A 114 13.55 -6.18 -4.87
C HIS A 114 13.61 -4.87 -5.68
N GLU A 115 13.96 -3.74 -5.06
CA GLU A 115 13.99 -2.40 -5.67
C GLU A 115 14.77 -2.39 -6.99
N ASP A 116 16.01 -2.89 -7.01
CA ASP A 116 16.84 -2.97 -8.22
C ASP A 116 16.14 -3.70 -9.37
N PHE A 117 15.44 -4.80 -9.09
CA PHE A 117 14.72 -5.60 -10.10
C PHE A 117 13.40 -4.92 -10.56
N LEU A 118 12.76 -4.19 -9.65
CA LEU A 118 11.54 -3.44 -9.94
C LEU A 118 11.86 -2.18 -10.76
N ASP A 119 13.04 -1.60 -10.60
CA ASP A 119 13.54 -0.42 -11.33
C ASP A 119 13.98 -0.73 -12.78
N GLU A 120 14.22 -1.99 -13.13
CA GLU A 120 14.67 -2.37 -14.48
C GLU A 120 13.67 -1.97 -15.57
N ASP A 121 12.37 -2.21 -15.32
CA ASP A 121 11.29 -1.94 -16.26
C ASP A 121 9.99 -1.65 -15.51
N ILE A 122 9.10 -0.85 -16.10
CA ILE A 122 7.75 -0.63 -15.57
C ILE A 122 6.96 -1.94 -15.69
N ARG A 123 6.60 -2.51 -14.54
CA ARG A 123 5.79 -3.74 -14.45
C ARG A 123 4.33 -3.40 -14.21
N PRO A 124 3.37 -4.09 -14.85
CA PRO A 124 1.95 -3.93 -14.53
C PRO A 124 1.66 -4.25 -13.05
N PHE A 125 0.65 -3.61 -12.48
CA PHE A 125 0.27 -3.85 -11.08
C PHE A 125 -0.08 -5.34 -10.79
N SER A 126 -0.63 -6.05 -11.79
CA SER A 126 -0.88 -7.50 -11.67
C SER A 126 0.36 -8.32 -11.44
N GLU A 127 1.48 -7.93 -12.07
CA GLU A 127 2.76 -8.61 -11.89
C GLU A 127 3.32 -8.33 -10.50
N TRP A 128 3.16 -7.11 -9.97
CA TRP A 128 3.50 -6.81 -8.58
C TRP A 128 2.73 -7.69 -7.58
N GLU A 129 1.41 -7.85 -7.77
CA GLU A 129 0.59 -8.72 -6.91
C GLU A 129 1.07 -10.17 -7.00
N GLU A 130 1.42 -10.66 -8.19
CA GLU A 130 1.94 -12.01 -8.41
C GLU A 130 3.31 -12.21 -7.74
N LEU A 131 4.26 -11.32 -8.00
CA LEU A 131 5.60 -11.39 -7.42
C LEU A 131 5.58 -11.32 -5.90
N TYR A 132 4.79 -10.37 -5.34
CA TYR A 132 4.67 -10.22 -3.90
C TYR A 132 3.99 -11.45 -3.28
N SER A 133 2.89 -11.93 -3.84
CA SER A 133 2.20 -13.11 -3.33
C SER A 133 3.06 -14.38 -3.41
N GLY A 134 3.82 -14.55 -4.50
CA GLY A 134 4.78 -15.64 -4.68
C GLY A 134 5.89 -15.60 -3.63
N TRP A 135 6.51 -14.44 -3.42
CA TRP A 135 7.50 -14.24 -2.37
C TRP A 135 6.92 -14.49 -0.97
N ARG A 136 5.72 -13.98 -0.71
CA ARG A 136 4.99 -14.10 0.57
C ARG A 136 4.65 -15.55 0.92
N ALA A 137 4.45 -16.39 -0.09
CA ALA A 137 4.11 -17.80 0.02
C ALA A 137 5.32 -18.73 0.20
N THR A 138 6.55 -18.23 0.06
CA THR A 138 7.76 -19.01 0.35
C THR A 138 7.76 -19.48 1.81
N GLU A 139 8.27 -20.69 2.06
CA GLU A 139 8.31 -21.28 3.42
C GLU A 139 9.00 -20.34 4.42
N GLN A 140 10.13 -19.74 4.01
CA GLN A 140 10.89 -18.80 4.83
C GLN A 140 10.05 -17.59 5.26
N VAL A 141 9.34 -16.95 4.34
CA VAL A 141 8.55 -15.75 4.62
C VAL A 141 7.27 -16.11 5.38
N ALA A 142 6.64 -17.23 5.04
CA ALA A 142 5.47 -17.74 5.75
C ALA A 142 5.79 -18.03 7.24
N ASP A 143 6.90 -18.72 7.51
CA ASP A 143 7.37 -19.00 8.86
C ASP A 143 7.76 -17.73 9.61
N TYR A 144 8.42 -16.80 8.94
CA TYR A 144 8.78 -15.53 9.54
C TYR A 144 7.54 -14.72 9.94
N ALA A 145 6.53 -14.64 9.06
CA ALA A 145 5.26 -13.99 9.37
C ALA A 145 4.52 -14.65 10.54
N LYS A 146 4.56 -15.99 10.62
CA LYS A 146 3.97 -16.74 11.74
C LYS A 146 4.66 -16.38 13.07
N LYS A 147 5.99 -16.30 13.09
CA LYS A 147 6.77 -15.87 14.26
C LYS A 147 6.42 -14.44 14.68
N LEU A 148 6.29 -13.52 13.71
CA LEU A 148 5.84 -12.15 13.98
C LEU A 148 4.43 -12.14 14.57
N MET A 149 3.51 -12.99 14.08
CA MET A 149 2.17 -13.13 14.64
C MET A 149 2.15 -13.69 16.07
N GLU A 150 3.14 -14.50 16.45
CA GLU A 150 3.27 -15.08 17.79
C GLU A 150 3.95 -14.14 18.80
N SER A 151 4.76 -13.16 18.37
CA SER A 151 5.48 -12.23 19.26
C SER A 151 4.67 -10.97 19.67
N SER A 152 4.46 -10.68 20.96
CA SER A 152 3.84 -9.41 21.43
C SER A 152 4.73 -8.19 21.17
N PRO A 153 4.16 -6.97 21.01
CA PRO A 153 4.30 -6.16 19.80
C PRO A 153 5.66 -5.50 19.58
N MET A 154 5.97 -5.36 18.29
CA MET A 154 6.98 -4.48 17.72
C MET A 154 6.67 -3.04 18.16
N ALA A 155 7.39 -2.56 19.17
CA ALA A 155 7.37 -1.16 19.54
C ALA A 155 7.79 -0.33 18.32
N THR A 156 6.91 0.55 17.86
CA THR A 156 7.30 1.71 17.08
C THR A 156 8.26 2.53 17.93
N SER A 157 9.56 2.39 17.68
CA SER A 157 10.56 3.36 18.11
C SER A 157 10.38 4.63 17.27
N ALA A 158 9.35 5.40 17.58
CA ALA A 158 9.36 6.84 17.34
C ALA A 158 10.16 7.44 18.50
N ASP A 159 11.49 7.37 18.43
CA ASP A 159 12.32 8.10 19.38
C ASP A 159 12.30 9.58 18.97
N GLY A 160 11.44 10.31 19.68
CA GLY A 160 11.27 11.73 19.54
C GLY A 160 12.58 12.44 19.81
N ASN A 161 12.96 13.23 18.82
CA ASN A 161 13.95 14.29 18.87
C ASN A 161 13.95 15.01 20.24
N LYS A 162 14.92 14.72 21.11
CA LYS A 162 15.24 15.57 22.26
C LYS A 162 16.30 16.57 21.82
N THR A 163 15.84 17.72 21.37
CA THR A 163 16.61 18.97 21.43
C THR A 163 17.05 19.22 22.87
N VAL A 164 18.35 19.41 23.08
CA VAL A 164 18.89 20.03 24.30
C VAL A 164 19.58 21.31 23.86
N HIS A 165 19.00 22.44 24.30
CA HIS A 165 19.69 23.72 24.46
C HIS A 165 20.53 23.69 25.73
#